data_AF-A0A2V8TC08-F1
#
_entry.id   AF-A0A2V8TC08-F1
#
_cell.length_a   1.000
_cell.length_b   1.000
_cell.length_c   1.000
_cell.angle_alpha   90.00
_cell.angle_beta   90.00
_cell.angle_gamma   90.00
#
_symmetry.space_group_name_H-M   'P 1'
#
loop_
_entity.id
_entity.type
_entity.pdbx_description
1 polymer ?
#
loop_
_entity_poly.entity_id
_entity_poly.type
_entity_poly.pdbx_seq_one_letter_code
_entity_poly.pdbx_strand_id
1 'polypeptide(L)'
;MTAQRHIRFEDRELQSAFIRALDRAQITYTLDSMGAVLFGETDANAVTQAAHQVRDAQFPWYFLKWKTEPESARFRAALAQAGLPFFVEQHESGTWFLVRRADRAQHDQLWPGVPDETGEYPRT
;
A
#
# COMPACT_ATOMS: atom_id res chain seq x y z
N MET A 1 -0.90 -2.09 -25.54
CA MET A 1 -0.63 -2.99 -24.41
C MET A 1 -1.16 -2.31 -23.17
N THR A 2 -2.24 -2.82 -22.58
CA THR A 2 -2.77 -2.31 -21.30
C THR A 2 -1.72 -2.61 -20.23
N ALA A 3 -1.33 -1.60 -19.45
CA ALA A 3 -0.37 -1.78 -18.37
C ALA A 3 -0.95 -2.77 -17.36
N GLN A 4 -0.25 -3.87 -17.12
CA GLN A 4 -0.64 -4.86 -16.11
C GLN A 4 -0.42 -4.22 -14.73
N ARG A 5 -1.49 -4.11 -13.94
CA ARG A 5 -1.43 -3.56 -12.58
C ARG A 5 -1.04 -4.65 -11.61
N HIS A 6 -0.42 -4.28 -10.50
CA HIS A 6 -0.12 -5.23 -9.44
C HIS A 6 -0.29 -4.66 -8.05
N ILE A 7 -0.63 -5.54 -7.11
CA ILE A 7 -0.65 -5.25 -5.68
C ILE A 7 0.05 -6.38 -4.94
N ARG A 8 0.94 -6.03 -4.02
CA ARG A 8 1.54 -6.98 -3.08
C ARG A 8 1.71 -6.35 -1.70
N PHE A 9 1.08 -6.92 -0.69
CA PHE A 9 1.45 -6.66 0.69
C PHE A 9 2.76 -7.38 1.01
N GLU A 10 3.72 -6.66 1.60
CA GLU A 10 4.96 -7.29 2.06
C GLU A 10 4.75 -8.10 3.33
N ASP A 11 3.75 -7.72 4.14
CA ASP A 11 3.33 -8.53 5.27
C ASP A 11 2.63 -9.81 4.79
N ARG A 12 3.15 -10.96 5.25
CA ARG A 12 2.71 -12.27 4.79
C ARG A 12 1.27 -12.58 5.18
N GLU A 13 0.84 -12.14 6.37
CA GLU A 13 -0.51 -12.40 6.85
C GLU A 13 -1.52 -11.56 6.08
N LEU A 14 -1.22 -10.27 5.85
CA LEU A 14 -2.01 -9.39 4.98
C LEU A 14 -2.06 -9.91 3.55
N GLN A 15 -0.94 -10.33 2.97
CA GLN A 15 -0.92 -10.89 1.61
C GLN A 15 -1.78 -12.15 1.51
N SER A 16 -1.70 -13.03 2.50
CA SER A 16 -2.54 -14.23 2.55
C SER A 16 -4.02 -13.88 2.73
N ALA A 17 -4.35 -12.87 3.53
CA ALA A 17 -5.72 -12.40 3.71
C ALA A 17 -6.27 -11.79 2.41
N PHE A 18 -5.44 -11.05 1.68
CA PHE A 18 -5.78 -10.48 0.39
C PHE A 18 -6.08 -11.53 -0.67
N ILE A 19 -5.21 -12.53 -0.83
CA ILE A 19 -5.44 -13.66 -1.73
C ILE A 19 -6.76 -14.37 -1.38
N ARG A 20 -7.00 -14.66 -0.10
CA ARG A 20 -8.27 -15.28 0.35
C ARG A 20 -9.49 -14.40 0.07
N ALA A 21 -9.37 -13.08 0.16
CA ALA A 21 -10.47 -12.16 -0.16
C ALA A 21 -10.81 -12.21 -1.65
N LEU A 22 -9.80 -12.25 -2.52
CA LEU A 22 -9.98 -12.40 -3.97
C LEU A 22 -10.62 -13.75 -4.32
N ASP A 23 -10.15 -14.84 -3.73
CA ASP A 23 -10.71 -16.18 -3.95
C ASP A 23 -12.18 -16.26 -3.54
N ARG A 24 -12.54 -15.71 -2.38
CA ARG A 24 -13.93 -15.67 -1.89
C ARG A 24 -14.84 -14.84 -2.79
N ALA A 25 -14.32 -13.74 -3.33
CA ALA A 25 -15.04 -12.89 -4.26
C ALA A 25 -15.05 -13.44 -5.70
N GLN A 26 -14.39 -14.59 -5.95
CA GLN A 26 -14.24 -15.22 -7.27
C GLN A 26 -13.63 -14.27 -8.31
N ILE A 27 -12.72 -13.40 -7.88
CA ILE A 27 -12.01 -12.45 -8.75
C ILE A 27 -10.87 -13.21 -9.45
N THR A 28 -10.73 -13.01 -10.76
CA THR A 28 -9.62 -13.62 -11.52
C THR A 28 -8.34 -12.82 -11.31
N TYR A 29 -7.26 -13.50 -10.95
CA TYR A 29 -5.94 -12.91 -10.84
C TYR A 29 -4.86 -13.93 -11.19
N THR A 30 -3.64 -13.43 -11.39
CA THR A 30 -2.44 -14.28 -11.46
C THR A 30 -1.43 -13.81 -10.42
N LEU A 31 -0.52 -14.69 -10.03
CA LEU A 31 0.59 -14.34 -9.15
C LEU A 31 1.88 -14.30 -9.95
N ASP A 32 2.71 -13.29 -9.69
CA ASP A 32 4.09 -13.27 -10.19
C ASP A 32 5.04 -14.12 -9.30
N SER A 33 6.32 -14.17 -9.66
CA SER A 33 7.35 -14.90 -8.90
C SER A 33 7.61 -14.32 -7.50
N MET A 34 7.19 -13.08 -7.24
CA MET A 34 7.31 -12.38 -5.96
C MET A 34 6.04 -12.48 -5.12
N GLY A 35 5.01 -13.16 -5.63
CA GLY A 35 3.69 -13.31 -4.99
C GLY A 35 2.78 -12.10 -5.14
N ALA A 36 3.08 -11.15 -6.02
CA ALA A 36 2.21 -10.03 -6.33
C ALA A 36 0.98 -10.47 -7.11
N VAL A 37 -0.18 -9.93 -6.77
CA VAL A 37 -1.43 -10.15 -7.49
C VAL A 37 -1.40 -9.26 -8.73
N LEU A 38 -1.37 -9.88 -9.91
CA LEU A 38 -1.45 -9.21 -11.19
C LEU A 38 -2.89 -9.26 -11.73
N PHE A 39 -3.38 -8.12 -12.21
CA PHE A 39 -4.75 -7.98 -12.69
C PHE A 39 -4.87 -6.95 -13.83
N GLY A 40 -5.94 -7.09 -14.62
CA GLY A 40 -6.27 -6.18 -15.72
C GLY A 40 -7.20 -5.04 -15.28
N GLU A 41 -7.48 -4.12 -16.22
CA GLU A 41 -8.39 -3.00 -16.00
C GLU A 41 -9.80 -3.43 -15.57
N THR A 42 -10.31 -4.52 -16.14
CA THR A 42 -11.67 -5.04 -15.88
C THR A 42 -11.88 -5.38 -14.40
N ASP A 43 -10.88 -5.98 -13.76
CA ASP A 43 -10.96 -6.43 -12.37
C ASP A 43 -10.41 -5.40 -11.37
N ALA A 44 -9.84 -4.28 -11.84
CA ALA A 44 -9.08 -3.36 -11.01
C ALA A 44 -9.88 -2.79 -9.84
N ASN A 45 -11.14 -2.43 -10.04
CA ASN A 45 -12.00 -1.94 -8.97
C ASN A 45 -12.26 -3.03 -7.91
N ALA A 46 -12.54 -4.26 -8.35
CA ALA A 46 -12.82 -5.37 -7.45
C ALA A 46 -11.58 -5.79 -6.64
N VAL A 47 -10.42 -5.86 -7.29
CA VAL A 47 -9.13 -6.14 -6.62
C VAL A 47 -8.78 -5.03 -5.63
N THR A 48 -8.94 -3.77 -6.01
CA THR A 48 -8.68 -2.62 -5.13
C THR A 48 -9.62 -2.62 -3.93
N GLN A 49 -10.90 -2.96 -4.13
CA GLN A 49 -11.87 -3.08 -3.04
C GLN A 49 -11.51 -4.22 -2.08
N ALA A 50 -11.07 -5.37 -2.58
CA ALA A 50 -10.58 -6.47 -1.73
C ALA A 50 -9.35 -6.04 -0.92
N ALA A 51 -8.43 -5.28 -1.51
CA ALA A 51 -7.29 -4.72 -0.80
C ALA A 51 -7.74 -3.73 0.29
N HIS A 52 -8.69 -2.83 0.02
CA HIS A 52 -9.27 -1.94 1.04
C HIS A 52 -9.85 -2.70 2.22
N GLN A 53 -10.65 -3.75 1.97
CA GLN A 53 -11.25 -4.56 3.04
C GLN A 53 -10.20 -5.19 3.96
N VAL A 54 -9.08 -5.67 3.41
CA VAL A 54 -7.99 -6.27 4.18
C VAL A 54 -7.29 -5.23 5.05
N ARG A 55 -7.06 -4.04 4.50
CA ARG A 55 -6.42 -2.91 5.20
C ARG A 55 -7.33 -2.36 6.30
N ASP A 56 -8.61 -2.16 6.01
CA ASP A 56 -9.63 -1.65 6.95
C ASP A 56 -9.80 -2.56 8.17
N ALA A 57 -9.55 -3.85 8.01
CA ALA A 57 -9.59 -4.82 9.11
C ALA A 57 -8.42 -4.70 10.10
N GLN A 58 -7.34 -3.99 9.76
CA GLN A 58 -6.16 -3.84 10.64
C GLN A 58 -6.37 -2.70 11.64
N PHE A 59 -6.59 -1.50 11.11
CA PHE A 59 -6.79 -0.27 11.87
C PHE A 59 -7.28 0.83 10.92
N PRO A 60 -7.88 1.92 11.43
CA PRO A 60 -8.11 3.12 10.61
C PRO A 60 -6.78 3.66 10.06
N TRP A 61 -6.66 3.70 8.75
CA TRP A 61 -5.39 3.93 8.06
C TRP A 61 -5.41 5.14 7.12
N TYR A 62 -4.22 5.54 6.67
CA TYR A 62 -3.99 6.39 5.51
C TYR A 62 -2.72 5.92 4.78
N PHE A 63 -2.48 6.45 3.58
CA PHE A 63 -1.32 6.10 2.79
C PHE A 63 -0.28 7.20 2.70
N LEU A 64 0.96 6.78 2.60
CA LEU A 64 2.08 7.59 2.14
C LEU A 64 2.76 6.86 0.97
N LYS A 65 2.93 7.55 -0.17
CA LYS A 65 3.41 6.97 -1.42
C LYS A 65 4.80 7.49 -1.79
N TRP A 66 5.68 6.57 -2.19
CA TRP A 66 6.97 6.88 -2.78
C TRP A 66 7.12 6.25 -4.16
N LYS A 67 7.60 7.04 -5.11
CA LYS A 67 7.84 6.58 -6.49
C LYS A 67 9.17 5.86 -6.64
N THR A 68 10.14 6.13 -5.74
CA THR A 68 11.49 5.58 -5.85
C THR A 68 11.83 4.69 -4.64
N GLU A 69 12.53 3.59 -4.92
CA GLU A 69 12.98 2.65 -3.90
C GLU A 69 13.96 3.28 -2.87
N PRO A 70 14.91 4.17 -3.25
CA PRO A 70 15.77 4.80 -2.26
C PRO A 70 15.01 5.67 -1.25
N GLU A 71 13.97 6.39 -1.67
CA GLU A 71 13.17 7.20 -0.76
C GLU A 71 12.26 6.33 0.13
N SER A 72 11.63 5.30 -0.44
CA SER A 72 10.81 4.35 0.33
C SER A 72 11.64 3.65 1.40
N ALA A 73 12.86 3.21 1.07
CA ALA A 73 13.78 2.57 1.99
C ALA A 73 14.20 3.50 3.15
N ARG A 74 14.48 4.78 2.86
CA ARG A 74 14.81 5.77 3.89
C ARG A 74 13.64 6.01 4.85
N PHE A 75 12.42 6.15 4.32
CA PHE A 75 11.24 6.34 5.15
C PHE A 75 10.93 5.11 5.99
N ARG A 76 11.02 3.90 5.41
CA ARG A 76 10.90 2.63 6.15
C ARG A 76 11.86 2.58 7.34
N ALA A 77 13.12 2.95 7.13
CA ALA A 77 14.11 2.96 8.20
C ALA A 77 13.76 3.97 9.30
N ALA A 78 13.25 5.15 8.94
CA ALA A 78 12.81 6.16 9.91
C ALA A 78 11.61 5.68 10.74
N LEU A 79 10.62 5.07 10.11
CA LEU A 79 9.46 4.48 10.80
C LEU A 79 9.88 3.38 11.77
N ALA A 80 10.75 2.48 11.33
CA ALA A 80 11.28 1.40 12.17
C ALA A 80 12.06 1.93 13.36
N GLN A 81 12.91 2.95 13.18
CA GLN A 81 13.67 3.59 14.25
C GLN A 81 12.76 4.29 15.28
N ALA A 82 11.65 4.89 14.82
CA ALA A 82 10.66 5.53 15.68
C ALA A 82 9.72 4.55 16.38
N GLY A 83 9.77 3.25 16.05
CA GLY A 83 8.88 2.24 16.61
C GLY A 83 7.42 2.40 16.20
N LEU A 84 7.16 3.08 15.08
CA LEU A 84 5.80 3.28 14.58
C LEU A 84 5.37 2.07 13.76
N PRO A 85 4.15 1.54 13.98
CA PRO A 85 3.65 0.43 13.19
C PRO A 85 3.20 0.90 11.81
N PHE A 86 3.53 0.09 10.80
CA PHE A 86 3.13 0.30 9.41
C PHE A 86 3.10 -1.04 8.69
N PHE A 87 2.38 -1.09 7.57
CA PHE A 87 2.51 -2.15 6.58
C PHE A 87 2.97 -1.56 5.25
N VAL A 88 3.60 -2.38 4.41
CA VAL A 88 4.07 -1.95 3.08
C VAL A 88 3.29 -2.66 2.01
N GLU A 89 2.87 -1.90 1.01
CA GLU A 89 2.22 -2.37 -0.19
C GLU A 89 2.99 -1.92 -1.43
N GLN A 90 3.26 -2.86 -2.33
CA GLN A 90 3.97 -2.63 -3.57
C GLN A 90 2.98 -2.58 -4.73
N HIS A 91 3.08 -1.51 -5.54
CA HIS A 91 2.26 -1.26 -6.71
C HIS A 91 3.13 -1.02 -7.95
N GLU A 92 2.52 -1.04 -9.13
CA GLU A 92 3.22 -0.70 -10.38
C GLU A 92 3.72 0.76 -10.39
N SER A 93 3.10 1.63 -9.59
CA SER A 93 3.42 3.06 -9.51
C SER A 93 4.29 3.46 -8.32
N GLY A 94 4.77 2.49 -7.54
CA GLY A 94 5.68 2.72 -6.41
C GLY A 94 5.31 1.94 -5.14
N THR A 95 5.96 2.32 -4.04
CA THR A 95 5.77 1.72 -2.72
C THR A 95 4.85 2.59 -1.87
N TRP A 96 3.90 1.95 -1.22
CA TRP A 96 2.90 2.56 -0.37
C TRP A 96 3.07 2.08 1.07
N PHE A 97 3.01 3.00 2.01
CA PHE A 97 3.05 2.70 3.43
C PHE A 97 1.66 2.89 4.00
N LEU A 98 1.10 1.80 4.50
CA LEU A 98 -0.14 1.78 5.25
C LEU A 98 0.17 2.14 6.70
N VAL A 99 -0.27 3.30 7.13
CA VAL A 99 0.09 3.87 8.44
C VAL A 99 -1.16 4.15 9.26
N ARG A 100 -1.04 4.02 10.59
CA ARG A 100 -2.17 4.25 11.49
C ARG A 100 -2.54 5.73 11.45
N ARG A 101 -3.82 6.02 11.18
CA ARG A 101 -4.29 7.41 11.10
C ARG A 101 -4.10 8.19 12.41
N ALA A 102 -4.13 7.51 13.55
CA ALA A 102 -3.85 8.11 14.86
C ALA A 102 -2.40 8.62 15.00
N ASP A 103 -1.45 8.02 14.29
CA ASP A 103 -0.01 8.34 14.37
C ASP A 103 0.41 9.35 13.29
N ARG A 104 -0.56 9.91 12.53
CA ARG A 104 -0.30 10.77 11.37
C ARG A 104 0.69 11.91 11.68
N ALA A 105 0.49 12.60 12.79
CA ALA A 105 1.36 13.72 13.17
C ALA A 105 2.83 13.28 13.37
N GLN A 106 3.06 12.06 13.88
CA GLN A 106 4.40 11.52 14.07
C GLN A 106 5.02 11.10 12.74
N HIS A 107 4.25 10.47 11.85
CA HIS A 107 4.70 10.15 10.50
C HIS A 107 5.05 11.41 9.69
N ASP A 108 4.24 12.46 9.76
CA ASP A 108 4.47 13.73 9.06
C ASP A 108 5.76 14.43 9.56
N GLN A 109 6.06 14.32 10.86
CA GLN A 109 7.32 14.83 11.45
C GLN A 109 8.55 14.07 10.96
N LEU A 110 8.43 12.78 10.68
CA LEU A 110 9.54 11.95 10.18
C LEU A 110 9.87 12.26 8.72
N TRP A 111 8.95 12.88 7.97
CA TRP A 111 9.17 13.24 6.58
C TRP A 111 8.39 14.50 6.17
N PRO A 112 8.94 15.71 6.42
CA PRO A 112 8.30 16.94 5.98
C PRO A 112 8.26 16.97 4.45
N GLY A 113 7.06 16.82 3.87
CA GLY A 113 6.81 17.06 2.44
C GLY A 113 6.34 15.89 1.58
N VAL A 114 5.76 14.82 2.14
CA VAL A 114 5.03 13.84 1.30
C VAL A 114 3.63 14.39 1.00
N PRO A 115 3.27 14.65 -0.27
CA PRO A 115 1.89 14.99 -0.60
C PRO A 115 0.98 13.82 -0.22
N ASP A 116 -0.19 14.12 0.33
CA ASP A 116 -1.24 13.12 0.47
C ASP A 116 -1.76 12.67 -0.91
N GLU A 117 -2.65 11.68 -0.93
CA GLU A 117 -3.24 11.13 -2.15
C GLU A 117 -3.92 12.17 -3.08
N THR A 118 -4.12 13.41 -2.64
CA THR A 118 -4.70 14.51 -3.43
C THR A 118 -3.66 15.35 -4.17
N GLY A 119 -2.36 15.18 -3.89
CA GLY A 119 -1.30 15.91 -4.59
C GLY A 119 -1.20 17.40 -4.25
N GLU A 120 -1.90 17.89 -3.22
CA GLU A 120 -1.78 19.29 -2.79
C GLU A 120 -0.68 19.46 -1.73
N TYR A 121 0.29 20.32 -2.06
CA TYR A 121 1.25 20.85 -1.09
C TYR A 121 0.53 21.76 -0.09
N PRO A 122 0.93 21.82 1.19
CA PRO A 122 0.71 23.03 1.96
C PRO A 122 1.51 24.14 1.28
N ARG A 123 0.80 25.12 0.71
CA ARG A 123 1.41 26.38 0.27
C ARG A 123 2.04 27.02 1.51
N THR A 124 3.36 27.09 1.54
CA THR A 124 4.05 28.14 2.30
C THR A 124 3.70 29.48 1.70
#